data_AF-A0A959KZJ3-F1
#
_entry.id   AF-A0A959KZJ3-F1
#
_cell.length_a   1.000
_cell.length_b   1.000
_cell.length_c   1.000
_cell.angle_alpha   90.00
_cell.angle_beta   90.00
_cell.angle_gamma   90.00
#
_symmetry.space_group_name_H-M   'P 1'
#
loop_
_entity.id
_entity.type
_entity.pdbx_description
1 polymer ?
#
loop_
_entity_poly.entity_id
_entity_poly.type
_entity_poly.pdbx_seq_one_letter_code
_entity_poly.pdbx_strand_id
1 'polypeptide(L)'
;PEILQLLSSVPTTWDETKVLDGVLGEYVVVARRKGMDWYIGGLNNWNEREIAIDLTELIQKKFQATLFMDGINANRTAGDYQVRTEEVNPHSQLKVTMKKGGGFVIKLTNN
;
A
#
# COMPACT_ATOMS: atom_id res chain seq x y z
N PRO A 1 -13.30 -11.78 7.46
CA PRO A 1 -11.95 -11.25 7.77
C PRO A 1 -11.63 -10.07 6.86
N GLU A 2 -11.05 -9.00 7.41
CA GLU A 2 -10.80 -7.74 6.71
C GLU A 2 -9.95 -7.92 5.44
N ILE A 3 -8.96 -8.81 5.50
CA ILE A 3 -8.10 -9.15 4.35
C ILE A 3 -8.87 -9.77 3.17
N LEU A 4 -9.90 -10.60 3.42
CA LEU A 4 -10.68 -11.22 2.34
C LEU A 4 -11.55 -10.20 1.63
N GLN A 5 -12.05 -9.20 2.35
CA GLN A 5 -12.83 -8.11 1.79
C GLN A 5 -11.96 -7.18 0.93
N LEU A 6 -10.71 -6.94 1.34
CA LEU A 6 -9.74 -6.25 0.49
C LEU A 6 -9.53 -7.03 -0.80
N LEU A 7 -9.13 -8.30 -0.70
CA LEU A 7 -8.78 -9.14 -1.85
C LEU A 7 -9.94 -9.29 -2.83
N SER A 8 -11.18 -9.44 -2.35
CA SER A 8 -12.35 -9.52 -3.21
C SER A 8 -12.70 -8.18 -3.88
N SER A 9 -12.24 -7.07 -3.32
CA SER A 9 -12.48 -5.73 -3.89
C SER A 9 -11.43 -5.31 -4.92
N VAL A 10 -10.31 -6.04 -5.06
CA VAL A 10 -9.23 -5.68 -5.99
C VAL A 10 -9.71 -5.92 -7.44
N PRO A 11 -9.72 -4.87 -8.29
CA PRO A 11 -10.06 -5.01 -9.70
C PRO A 11 -9.09 -5.92 -10.48
N THR A 12 -9.61 -6.56 -11.53
CA THR A 12 -8.80 -7.33 -12.49
C THR A 12 -8.29 -6.49 -13.66
N THR A 13 -8.88 -5.32 -13.89
CA THR A 13 -8.48 -4.36 -14.93
C THR A 13 -8.23 -2.99 -14.30
N TRP A 14 -7.34 -2.22 -14.92
CA TRP A 14 -6.85 -0.95 -14.39
C TRP A 14 -6.90 0.11 -15.47
N ASP A 15 -7.25 1.33 -15.08
CA ASP A 15 -7.27 2.47 -16.00
C ASP A 15 -5.88 3.11 -16.08
N GLU A 16 -5.08 2.96 -15.01
CA GLU A 16 -3.74 3.53 -14.90
C GLU A 16 -2.85 2.67 -14.00
N THR A 17 -1.55 2.63 -14.32
CA THR A 17 -0.52 1.99 -13.49
C THR A 17 0.69 2.91 -13.41
N LYS A 18 1.15 3.20 -12.20
CA LYS A 18 2.35 3.98 -11.90
C LYS A 18 3.30 3.15 -11.04
N VAL A 19 4.56 3.08 -11.44
CA VAL A 19 5.63 2.60 -10.56
C VAL A 19 6.09 3.78 -9.74
N LEU A 20 5.85 3.75 -8.43
CA LEU A 20 6.18 4.87 -7.54
C LEU A 20 7.66 4.84 -7.15
N ASP A 21 8.17 3.65 -6.88
CA ASP A 21 9.55 3.43 -6.48
C ASP A 21 9.95 1.96 -6.69
N GLY A 22 11.24 1.69 -6.78
CA GLY A 22 11.74 0.32 -6.81
C GLY A 22 13.20 0.19 -7.21
N VAL A 23 13.83 -0.83 -6.66
CA VAL A 23 15.19 -1.25 -6.98
C VAL A 23 15.16 -2.74 -7.30
N LEU A 24 15.73 -3.10 -8.45
CA LEU A 24 15.72 -4.48 -8.95
C LEU A 24 16.36 -5.43 -7.93
N GLY A 25 15.64 -6.50 -7.56
CA GLY A 25 16.10 -7.47 -6.57
C GLY A 25 15.91 -7.03 -5.11
N GLU A 26 15.40 -5.83 -4.89
CA GLU A 26 15.23 -5.27 -3.55
C GLU A 26 13.78 -5.02 -3.15
N TYR A 27 13.09 -4.13 -3.86
CA TYR A 27 11.70 -3.82 -3.57
C TYR A 27 11.05 -3.16 -4.77
N VAL A 28 9.72 -3.12 -4.75
CA VAL A 28 8.93 -2.37 -5.72
C VAL A 28 7.68 -1.84 -5.05
N VAL A 29 7.29 -0.62 -5.42
CA VAL A 29 6.02 0.01 -5.03
C VAL A 29 5.28 0.42 -6.30
N VAL A 30 4.07 -0.10 -6.47
CA VAL A 30 3.23 0.14 -7.63
C VAL A 30 1.87 0.65 -7.18
N ALA A 31 1.40 1.74 -7.80
CA ALA A 31 0.05 2.23 -7.67
C ALA A 31 -0.75 1.92 -8.94
N ARG A 32 -1.99 1.45 -8.77
CA ARG A 32 -2.92 1.24 -9.87
C ARG A 32 -4.26 1.91 -9.58
N ARG A 33 -4.84 2.54 -10.60
CA ARG A 33 -6.13 3.24 -10.49
C ARG A 33 -7.24 2.48 -11.18
N LYS A 34 -8.41 2.45 -10.54
CA LYS A 34 -9.68 2.08 -11.16
C LYS A 34 -10.76 3.08 -10.80
N GLY A 35 -11.28 3.79 -11.79
CA GLY A 35 -12.16 4.94 -11.57
C GLY A 35 -11.42 6.02 -10.79
N MET A 36 -11.91 6.32 -9.59
CA MET A 36 -11.27 7.27 -8.66
C MET A 36 -10.39 6.58 -7.62
N ASP A 37 -10.54 5.27 -7.42
CA ASP A 37 -9.87 4.55 -6.35
C ASP A 37 -8.45 4.14 -6.76
N TRP A 38 -7.52 4.24 -5.83
CA TRP A 38 -6.15 3.80 -5.99
C TRP A 38 -5.83 2.60 -5.11
N TYR A 39 -5.01 1.70 -5.64
CA TYR A 39 -4.51 0.52 -4.97
C TYR A 39 -3.00 0.55 -5.08
N ILE A 40 -2.32 0.65 -3.95
CA ILE A 40 -0.87 0.77 -3.85
C ILE A 40 -0.35 -0.50 -3.20
N GLY A 41 0.54 -1.22 -3.87
CA GLY A 41 1.16 -2.44 -3.37
C GLY A 41 2.67 -2.28 -3.28
N GLY A 42 3.24 -2.70 -2.16
CA GLY A 42 4.68 -2.78 -1.94
C GLY A 42 5.10 -4.23 -1.69
N LEU A 43 6.17 -4.68 -2.35
CA LEU A 43 6.80 -5.96 -2.08
C LEU A 43 8.27 -5.74 -1.74
N ASN A 44 8.75 -6.46 -0.73
CA ASN A 44 10.10 -6.33 -0.21
C ASN A 44 10.89 -7.65 -0.27
N ASN A 45 12.21 -7.54 -0.39
CA ASN A 45 13.13 -8.64 -0.17
C ASN A 45 13.38 -8.87 1.34
N TRP A 46 14.45 -9.59 1.66
CA TRP A 46 14.81 -9.96 3.04
C TRP A 46 15.44 -8.84 3.89
N ASN A 47 15.55 -7.62 3.36
CA ASN A 47 16.05 -6.45 4.10
C ASN A 47 14.87 -5.58 4.53
N GLU A 48 14.68 -5.41 5.84
CA GLU A 48 13.66 -4.52 6.39
C GLU A 48 13.90 -3.07 5.93
N ARG A 49 12.84 -2.37 5.53
CA ARG A 49 12.93 -0.99 5.04
C ARG A 49 11.67 -0.18 5.34
N GLU A 50 11.84 1.13 5.45
CA GLU A 50 10.73 2.09 5.51
C GLU A 50 10.61 2.81 4.17
N ILE A 51 9.39 2.92 3.65
CA ILE A 51 9.08 3.67 2.43
C ILE A 51 8.10 4.79 2.79
N ALA A 52 8.38 5.99 2.28
CA ALA A 52 7.45 7.10 2.28
C ALA A 52 6.80 7.19 0.88
N ILE A 53 5.47 7.18 0.85
CA ILE A 53 4.71 7.21 -0.39
C ILE A 53 4.27 8.66 -0.65
N ASP A 54 4.69 9.21 -1.79
CA ASP A 54 4.22 10.50 -2.27
C ASP A 54 2.82 10.36 -2.89
N LEU A 55 1.86 11.08 -2.32
CA LEU A 55 0.46 11.05 -2.75
C LEU A 55 0.10 12.16 -3.73
N THR A 56 0.99 13.14 -3.94
CA THR A 56 0.72 14.32 -4.79
C THR A 56 0.40 13.93 -6.23
N GLU A 57 0.98 12.85 -6.72
CA GLU A 57 0.73 12.33 -8.06
C GLU A 57 -0.49 11.41 -8.19
N LEU A 58 -1.09 11.00 -7.08
CA LEU A 58 -2.19 10.04 -7.04
C LEU A 58 -3.53 10.73 -6.78
N ILE A 59 -3.55 11.66 -5.82
CA ILE A 59 -4.78 12.31 -5.35
C ILE A 59 -4.62 13.83 -5.36
N GLN A 60 -5.72 14.53 -5.63
CA GLN A 60 -5.78 16.00 -5.59
C GLN A 60 -6.66 16.52 -4.45
N LYS A 61 -7.36 15.64 -3.76
CA LYS A 61 -8.27 15.93 -2.65
C LYS A 61 -8.10 14.89 -1.55
N LYS A 62 -8.89 15.02 -0.49
CA LYS A 62 -8.91 14.06 0.62
C LYS A 62 -9.47 12.72 0.19
N PHE A 63 -8.83 11.66 0.63
CA PHE A 63 -9.23 10.26 0.41
C PHE A 63 -9.20 9.52 1.74
N GLN A 64 -9.98 8.45 1.85
CA GLN A 64 -9.85 7.49 2.93
C GLN A 64 -8.77 6.47 2.53
N ALA A 65 -7.69 6.37 3.31
CA ALA A 65 -6.69 5.32 3.16
C ALA A 65 -7.00 4.17 4.10
N THR A 66 -7.02 2.94 3.58
CA THR A 66 -6.99 1.70 4.35
C THR A 66 -5.70 0.96 4.05
N LEU A 67 -4.85 0.82 5.06
CA LEU A 67 -3.52 0.25 4.98
C LEU A 67 -3.50 -1.13 5.63
N PHE A 68 -3.05 -2.13 4.88
CA PHE A 68 -2.71 -3.46 5.35
C PHE A 68 -1.19 -3.57 5.31
N MET A 69 -0.58 -3.68 6.48
CA MET A 69 0.86 -3.62 6.64
C MET A 69 1.35 -4.78 7.49
N ASP A 70 2.62 -5.14 7.35
CA ASP A 70 3.29 -6.07 8.23
C ASP A 70 3.11 -5.66 9.71
N GLY A 71 2.78 -6.63 10.55
CA GLY A 71 2.69 -6.47 12.00
C GLY A 71 4.08 -6.39 12.65
N ILE A 72 4.10 -6.04 13.94
CA ILE A 72 5.35 -5.85 14.70
C ILE A 72 6.21 -7.13 14.70
N ASN A 73 5.57 -8.31 14.72
CA ASN A 73 6.24 -9.61 14.75
C ASN A 73 6.31 -10.30 13.38
N ALA A 74 6.01 -9.61 12.27
CA ALA A 74 5.95 -10.25 10.94
C ALA A 74 7.28 -10.89 10.50
N ASN A 75 8.42 -10.43 11.03
CA ASN A 75 9.73 -11.07 10.84
C ASN A 75 9.80 -12.51 11.42
N ARG A 76 8.88 -12.88 12.33
CA ARG A 76 8.80 -14.20 12.98
C ARG A 76 7.53 -14.96 12.62
N THR A 77 6.42 -14.26 12.45
CA THR A 77 5.10 -14.83 12.17
C THR A 77 4.53 -14.19 10.92
N ALA A 78 4.56 -14.89 9.78
CA ALA A 78 4.12 -14.35 8.50
C ALA A 78 2.64 -13.90 8.46
N GLY A 79 1.80 -14.41 9.37
CA GLY A 79 0.40 -14.02 9.49
C GLY A 79 0.15 -12.78 10.36
N ASP A 80 1.18 -12.18 10.95
CA ASP A 80 1.03 -10.96 11.76
C ASP A 80 0.95 -9.75 10.84
N TYR A 81 -0.24 -9.17 10.71
CA TYR A 81 -0.51 -7.95 9.96
C TYR A 81 -1.36 -6.99 10.79
N GLN A 82 -1.24 -5.71 10.47
CA GLN A 82 -2.05 -4.65 11.05
C GLN A 82 -2.86 -3.96 9.97
N VAL A 83 -4.09 -3.54 10.33
CA VAL A 83 -4.97 -2.76 9.48
C VAL A 83 -5.14 -1.38 10.11
N ARG A 84 -4.88 -0.32 9.34
CA ARG A 84 -5.05 1.07 9.77
C ARG A 84 -5.89 1.81 8.76
N THR A 85 -6.81 2.64 9.23
CA THR A 85 -7.64 3.50 8.39
C THR A 85 -7.43 4.95 8.80
N GLU A 86 -7.07 5.81 7.85
CA GLU A 86 -6.82 7.24 8.10
C GLU A 86 -7.25 8.11 6.91
N GLU A 87 -7.65 9.35 7.18
CA GLU A 87 -7.89 10.33 6.11
C GLU A 87 -6.55 10.91 5.66
N VAL A 88 -6.30 10.91 4.35
CA VAL A 88 -5.09 11.44 3.75
C VAL A 88 -5.41 12.52 2.73
N ASN A 89 -4.50 13.47 2.58
CA ASN A 89 -4.53 14.50 1.55
C ASN A 89 -3.27 14.38 0.67
N PRO A 90 -3.16 15.13 -0.44
CA PRO A 90 -2.02 15.01 -1.36
C PRO A 90 -0.64 15.21 -0.70
N HIS A 91 -0.57 15.99 0.38
CA HIS A 91 0.66 16.28 1.11
C HIS A 91 0.85 15.41 2.37
N SER A 92 -0.04 14.45 2.61
CA SER A 92 0.13 13.49 3.70
C SER A 92 1.31 12.56 3.40
N GLN A 93 2.20 12.38 4.38
CA GLN A 93 3.27 11.41 4.28
C GLN A 93 2.81 10.05 4.80
N LEU A 94 2.45 9.15 3.89
CA LEU A 94 2.19 7.75 4.26
C LEU A 94 3.51 6.99 4.36
N LYS A 95 3.92 6.71 5.59
CA LYS A 95 5.10 5.90 5.89
C LYS A 95 4.68 4.47 6.18
N VAL A 96 5.35 3.52 5.54
CA VAL A 96 5.13 2.10 5.75
C VAL A 96 6.46 1.39 5.96
N THR A 97 6.54 0.63 7.05
CA THR A 97 7.65 -0.29 7.29
C THR A 97 7.32 -1.64 6.65
N MET A 98 8.15 -2.08 5.70
CA MET A 98 8.10 -3.44 5.15
C MET A 98 9.10 -4.31 5.91
N LYS A 99 8.60 -5.37 6.53
CA LYS A 99 9.39 -6.38 7.21
C LYS A 99 10.07 -7.30 6.18
N LYS A 100 10.93 -8.20 6.65
CA LYS A 100 11.72 -9.07 5.78
C LYS A 100 10.80 -10.02 5.00
N GLY A 101 10.86 -9.96 3.67
CA GLY A 101 9.99 -10.74 2.78
C GLY A 101 8.52 -10.33 2.82
N GLY A 102 8.21 -9.23 3.51
CA GLY A 102 6.86 -8.71 3.67
C GLY A 102 6.52 -7.64 2.64
N GLY A 103 5.60 -6.76 3.03
CA GLY A 103 5.09 -5.74 2.14
C GLY A 103 3.87 -5.03 2.72
N PHE A 104 3.11 -4.41 1.83
CA PHE A 104 1.87 -3.75 2.20
C PHE A 104 0.90 -3.63 1.04
N VAL A 105 -0.37 -3.38 1.37
CA VAL A 105 -1.39 -2.94 0.43
C VAL A 105 -2.13 -1.75 1.03
N ILE A 106 -2.27 -0.69 0.24
CA ILE A 106 -3.06 0.49 0.60
C ILE A 106 -4.15 0.66 -0.42
N LYS A 107 -5.39 0.80 0.05
CA LYS A 107 -6.52 1.21 -0.77
C LYS A 107 -6.88 2.65 -0.42
N LEU A 108 -6.85 3.53 -1.42
CA LEU A 108 -7.36 4.89 -1.31
C LEU A 108 -8.73 4.93 -1.98
N THR A 109 -9.77 5.21 -1.19
CA THR A 109 -11.13 5.39 -1.71
C THR A 109 -11.55 6.84 -1.61
N ASN A 110 -12.15 7.34 -2.69
CA ASN A 110 -12.81 8.63 -2.64
C ASN A 110 -14.21 8.46 -2.04
N ASN A 111 -14.43 9.02 -0.85
CA ASN A 111 -15.79 9.16 -0.31
C ASN A 111 -16.64 10.13 -1.16
#